data_AF-A0A2D4H544-F1
#
_entry.id   AF-A0A2D4H544-F1
#
_cell.length_a   1.000
_cell.length_b   1.000
_cell.length_c   1.000
_cell.angle_alpha   90.00
_cell.angle_beta   90.00
_cell.angle_gamma   90.00
#
_symmetry.space_group_name_H-M   'P 1'
#
loop_
_entity.id
_entity.type
_entity.pdbx_description
1 polymer ?
#
loop_
_entity_poly.entity_id
_entity_poly.type
_entity_poly.pdbx_seq_one_letter_code
_entity_poly.pdbx_strand_id
1 'polypeptide(L)'
;MIISKMDEEERKRREQEKRAREQEELRDAVGFSRVIHALANSGKLVVGHNMLLDVMHTIHQFYCSLPEDFREFKELATCVFPRLLDTKLMASTQPFKVGHLHFLIAPVKVVLSGGKLMK
;
A
#
# COMPACT_ATOMS: atom_id res chain seq x y z
N MET A 1 29.70 -4.76 41.53
CA MET A 1 28.76 -3.63 41.41
C MET A 1 29.56 -2.40 41.03
N ILE A 2 29.59 -2.03 39.75
CA ILE A 2 30.34 -0.85 39.29
C ILE A 2 29.41 0.36 39.45
N ILE A 3 29.69 1.22 40.43
CA ILE A 3 28.97 2.48 40.64
C ILE A 3 29.81 3.58 39.98
N SER A 4 29.44 3.96 38.76
CA SER A 4 29.99 5.13 38.07
C SER A 4 29.10 6.34 38.35
N LYS A 5 29.69 7.47 38.78
CA LYS A 5 29.00 8.76 38.80
C LYS A 5 28.85 9.22 37.34
N MET A 6 27.69 8.92 36.77
CA MET A 6 27.38 9.29 35.40
C MET A 6 26.86 10.73 35.37
N ASP A 7 27.45 11.55 34.50
CA ASP A 7 27.01 12.92 34.30
C ASP A 7 25.65 12.96 33.59
N GLU A 8 24.92 14.06 33.76
CA GLU A 8 23.55 14.21 33.26
C GLU A 8 23.50 14.15 31.72
N GLU A 9 24.53 14.68 31.06
CA GLU A 9 24.73 14.58 29.61
C GLU A 9 25.05 13.15 29.15
N GLU A 10 25.84 12.40 29.93
CA GLU A 10 26.16 11.01 29.60
C GLU A 10 24.92 10.12 29.75
N ARG A 11 24.04 10.43 30.72
CA ARG A 11 22.73 9.78 30.86
C ARG A 11 21.84 10.02 29.65
N LYS A 12 21.70 11.28 29.21
CA LYS A 12 20.90 11.62 28.02
C LYS A 12 21.42 10.94 26.77
N ARG A 13 22.75 10.90 26.57
CA ARG A 13 23.37 10.24 25.41
C ARG A 13 23.05 8.74 25.39
N ARG A 14 23.19 8.04 26.52
CA ARG A 14 22.85 6.61 26.61
C ARG A 14 21.37 6.34 26.40
N GLU A 15 20.49 7.21 26.91
CA GLU A 15 19.05 7.10 26.68
C GLU A 15 18.69 7.33 25.20
N GLN A 16 19.33 8.29 24.53
CA GLN A 16 19.18 8.51 23.09
C GLN A 16 19.71 7.33 22.26
N GLU A 17 20.90 6.81 22.57
CA GLU A 17 21.47 5.63 21.90
C GLU A 17 20.58 4.40 22.06
N LYS A 18 20.04 4.17 23.27
CA LYS A 18 19.08 3.09 23.53
C LYS A 18 17.81 3.23 22.71
N ARG A 19 17.22 4.44 22.66
CA ARG A 19 16.03 4.73 21.84
C ARG A 19 16.29 4.56 20.35
N ALA A 20 17.44 5.03 19.85
CA ALA A 20 17.81 4.89 18.44
C ALA A 20 17.91 3.41 18.03
N ARG A 21 18.54 2.59 18.88
CA ARG A 21 18.64 1.15 18.67
C ARG A 21 17.27 0.46 18.68
N GLU A 22 16.41 0.78 19.66
CA GLU A 22 15.05 0.26 19.73
C GLU A 22 14.22 0.64 18.49
N GLN A 23 14.39 1.85 17.95
CA GLN A 23 13.74 2.28 16.71
C GLN A 23 14.26 1.52 15.48
N GLU A 24 15.55 1.21 15.43
CA GLU A 24 16.15 0.42 14.35
C GLU A 24 15.65 -1.03 14.38
N GLU A 25 15.61 -1.66 15.55
CA GLU A 25 15.05 -3.00 15.75
C GLU A 25 13.57 -3.05 15.36
N LEU A 26 12.79 -2.02 15.72
CA LEU A 26 11.39 -1.89 15.28
C LEU A 26 11.28 -1.78 13.76
N ARG A 27 12.14 -0.97 13.12
CA ARG A 27 12.16 -0.79 11.66
C ARG A 27 12.50 -2.06 10.91
N ASP A 28 13.39 -2.89 11.46
CA ASP A 28 13.77 -4.17 10.88
C ASP A 28 12.65 -5.20 11.04
N ALA A 29 11.91 -5.17 12.16
CA ALA A 29 10.78 -6.07 12.40
C ALA A 29 9.61 -5.90 11.42
N VAL A 30 9.42 -4.72 10.82
CA VAL A 30 8.32 -4.45 9.85
C VAL A 30 8.56 -5.17 8.51
N GLY A 31 9.81 -5.47 8.13
CA GLY A 31 10.15 -6.27 6.96
C GLY A 31 9.49 -5.80 5.65
N PHE A 32 8.72 -6.69 5.01
CA PHE A 32 8.08 -6.45 3.71
C PHE A 32 6.93 -5.43 3.76
N SER A 33 6.30 -5.21 4.91
CA SER A 33 5.23 -4.20 5.03
C SER A 33 5.73 -2.80 4.68
N ARG A 34 7.04 -2.53 4.80
CA ARG A 34 7.66 -1.28 4.34
C ARG A 34 7.47 -1.04 2.85
N VAL A 35 7.54 -2.10 2.04
CA VAL A 35 7.33 -2.01 0.58
C VAL A 35 5.87 -1.71 0.29
N ILE A 36 4.95 -2.37 0.98
CA ILE A 36 3.51 -2.14 0.82
C ILE A 36 3.13 -0.72 1.27
N HIS A 37 3.64 -0.25 2.40
CA HIS A 37 3.43 1.13 2.84
C HIS A 37 4.00 2.15 1.85
N ALA A 38 5.19 1.90 1.29
CA ALA A 38 5.74 2.77 0.25
C ALA A 38 4.87 2.78 -1.02
N LEU A 39 4.33 1.62 -1.41
CA LEU A 39 3.40 1.51 -2.53
C LEU A 39 2.11 2.31 -2.28
N ALA A 40 1.49 2.14 -1.11
CA ALA A 40 0.29 2.87 -0.70
C ALA A 40 0.53 4.39 -0.65
N ASN A 41 1.61 4.81 0.01
CA ASN A 41 1.97 6.23 0.14
C ASN A 41 2.39 6.88 -1.18
N SER A 42 2.84 6.09 -2.17
CA SER A 42 3.16 6.62 -3.50
C SER A 42 1.93 7.19 -4.20
N GLY A 43 0.73 6.72 -3.81
CA GLY A 43 -0.54 7.02 -4.44
C GLY A 43 -0.60 6.58 -5.91
N LYS A 44 0.40 5.90 -6.47
CA LYS A 44 0.45 5.52 -7.89
C LYS A 44 -0.66 4.52 -8.23
N LEU A 45 -0.97 4.41 -9.52
CA LEU A 45 -1.91 3.40 -10.01
C LEU A 45 -1.34 2.00 -9.77
N VAL A 46 -2.10 1.17 -9.07
CA VAL A 46 -1.82 -0.26 -8.88
C VAL A 46 -2.72 -1.04 -9.85
N VAL A 47 -2.09 -1.81 -10.73
CA VAL A 47 -2.77 -2.59 -11.76
C VAL A 47 -2.67 -4.08 -11.41
N GLY A 48 -3.80 -4.78 -11.45
CA GLY A 48 -3.87 -6.22 -11.26
C GLY A 48 -4.83 -6.91 -12.22
N HIS A 49 -4.98 -8.22 -12.11
CA HIS A 49 -5.89 -9.01 -12.92
C HIS A 49 -6.68 -9.94 -12.00
N ASN A 50 -7.99 -9.75 -11.88
CA ASN A 50 -8.81 -10.49 -10.90
C ASN A 50 -8.32 -10.30 -9.44
N MET A 51 -7.98 -9.06 -9.08
CA MET A 51 -7.09 -8.73 -7.96
C MET A 51 -7.77 -8.60 -6.59
N LEU A 52 -9.04 -9.02 -6.46
CA LEU A 52 -9.78 -8.89 -5.21
C LEU A 52 -9.07 -9.62 -4.05
N LEU A 53 -8.66 -10.87 -4.29
CA LEU A 53 -7.98 -11.67 -3.28
C LEU A 53 -6.58 -11.12 -2.96
N ASP A 54 -5.86 -10.62 -3.96
CA ASP A 54 -4.56 -9.98 -3.75
C ASP A 54 -4.69 -8.77 -2.83
N VAL A 55 -5.70 -7.92 -3.05
CA VAL A 55 -5.98 -6.75 -2.20
C VAL A 55 -6.35 -7.20 -0.79
N MET A 56 -7.25 -8.19 -0.64
CA MET A 56 -7.65 -8.71 0.66
C MET A 56 -6.45 -9.27 1.44
N HIS A 57 -5.64 -10.13 0.82
CA HIS A 57 -4.48 -10.73 1.48
C HIS A 57 -3.40 -9.70 1.81
N THR A 58 -3.17 -8.74 0.93
CA THR A 58 -2.16 -7.68 1.17
C THR A 58 -2.57 -6.81 2.36
N ILE A 59 -3.84 -6.44 2.46
CA ILE A 59 -4.34 -5.68 3.62
C ILE A 59 -4.27 -6.54 4.89
N HIS A 60 -4.72 -7.80 4.81
CA HIS A 60 -4.74 -8.69 5.97
C HIS A 60 -3.36 -8.96 6.56
N GLN A 61 -2.36 -9.16 5.69
CA GLN A 61 -1.01 -9.56 6.11
C GLN A 61 -0.13 -8.36 6.49
N PHE A 62 -0.34 -7.19 5.87
CA PHE A 62 0.59 -6.06 5.99
C PHE A 62 -0.01 -4.79 6.59
N TYR A 63 -1.33 -4.71 6.80
CA TYR A 63 -1.99 -3.56 7.43
C TYR A 63 -2.71 -3.94 8.72
N CYS A 64 -3.79 -4.71 8.62
CA CYS A 64 -4.63 -5.08 9.75
C CYS A 64 -5.56 -6.23 9.38
N SER A 65 -6.16 -6.85 10.40
CA SER A 65 -7.26 -7.81 10.20
C SER A 65 -8.34 -7.21 9.30
N LEU A 66 -8.94 -8.05 8.44
CA LEU A 66 -10.02 -7.60 7.56
C LEU A 66 -11.25 -7.28 8.41
N PRO A 67 -11.96 -6.17 8.12
CA PRO A 67 -13.22 -5.87 8.77
C PRO A 67 -14.31 -6.87 8.36
N GLU A 68 -15.31 -7.03 9.23
CA GLU A 68 -16.44 -7.94 8.97
C GLU A 68 -17.44 -7.33 7.97
N ASP A 69 -17.59 -6.00 7.96
CA ASP A 69 -18.48 -5.29 7.03
C ASP A 69 -17.76 -4.94 5.72
N PHE A 70 -18.44 -5.20 4.60
CA PHE A 70 -17.90 -4.94 3.27
C PHE A 70 -17.68 -3.45 2.98
N ARG A 71 -18.48 -2.53 3.57
CA ARG A 71 -18.28 -1.09 3.39
C ARG A 71 -17.00 -0.64 4.07
N GLU A 72 -16.74 -1.10 5.28
CA GLU A 72 -15.48 -0.85 5.99
C GLU A 72 -14.28 -1.40 5.21
N PHE A 73 -14.42 -2.60 4.62
CA PHE A 73 -13.38 -3.15 3.74
C PHE A 73 -13.10 -2.24 2.54
N LYS A 74 -14.13 -1.71 1.88
CA LYS A 74 -13.96 -0.79 0.74
C LYS A 74 -13.27 0.50 1.14
N GLU A 75 -13.63 1.07 2.29
CA GLU A 75 -12.99 2.28 2.82
C GLU A 75 -11.51 2.02 3.09
N LEU A 76 -11.20 0.93 3.78
CA LEU A 76 -9.83 0.49 4.05
C LEU A 76 -9.04 0.25 2.75
N ALA A 77 -9.61 -0.48 1.78
CA ALA A 77 -8.97 -0.74 0.51
C ALA A 77 -8.70 0.54 -0.29
N THR A 78 -9.61 1.52 -0.24
CA THR A 78 -9.44 2.83 -0.88
C THR A 78 -8.37 3.66 -0.19
N CYS A 79 -8.26 3.58 1.13
CA CYS A 79 -7.19 4.23 1.90
C CYS A 79 -5.81 3.65 1.58
N VAL A 80 -5.70 2.32 1.44
CA VAL A 80 -4.43 1.64 1.15
C VAL A 80 -4.05 1.78 -0.32
N PHE A 81 -5.01 1.62 -1.23
CA PHE A 81 -4.79 1.68 -2.68
C PHE A 81 -5.77 2.67 -3.31
N PRO A 82 -5.46 3.99 -3.29
CA PRO A 82 -6.38 5.02 -3.78
C PRO A 82 -6.66 4.95 -5.28
N ARG A 83 -5.80 4.26 -6.04
CA ARG A 83 -5.94 4.05 -7.48
C ARG A 83 -5.70 2.57 -7.81
N LEU A 84 -6.78 1.81 -7.97
CA LEU A 84 -6.76 0.40 -8.38
C LEU A 84 -7.37 0.23 -9.77
N LEU A 85 -6.74 -0.62 -10.59
CA LEU A 85 -7.27 -1.02 -11.89
C LEU A 85 -7.20 -2.55 -12.03
N ASP A 86 -8.37 -3.18 -12.11
CA ASP A 86 -8.48 -4.58 -12.47
C ASP A 86 -8.62 -4.73 -13.99
N THR A 87 -7.62 -5.33 -14.62
CA THR A 87 -7.57 -5.54 -16.07
C THR A 87 -8.63 -6.51 -16.57
N LYS A 88 -9.06 -7.49 -15.76
CA LYS A 88 -10.17 -8.39 -16.10
C LYS A 88 -11.50 -7.63 -16.12
N LEU A 89 -11.69 -6.73 -15.14
CA LEU A 89 -12.86 -5.85 -15.13
C LEU A 89 -12.83 -4.90 -16.34
N MET A 90 -11.69 -4.27 -16.60
CA MET A 90 -11.50 -3.39 -17.75
C MET A 90 -11.85 -4.11 -19.07
N ALA A 91 -11.36 -5.34 -19.26
CA ALA A 91 -11.65 -6.15 -20.44
C ALA A 91 -13.11 -6.64 -20.55
N SER A 92 -13.88 -6.60 -19.47
CA SER A 92 -15.30 -6.98 -19.47
C SER A 92 -16.26 -5.77 -19.56
N THR A 93 -15.71 -4.56 -19.54
CA THR A 93 -16.45 -3.29 -19.61
C THR A 93 -16.34 -2.67 -21.01
N GLN A 94 -17.39 -1.99 -21.49
CA GLN A 94 -17.33 -1.30 -22.79
C GLN A 94 -16.30 -0.16 -22.77
N PRO A 95 -15.59 0.12 -23.88
CA PRO A 95 -15.68 -0.52 -25.21
C PRO A 95 -14.86 -1.82 -25.35
N PHE A 96 -14.13 -2.21 -24.31
CA PHE A 96 -13.18 -3.33 -24.34
C PHE A 96 -13.81 -4.70 -24.12
N LYS A 97 -15.14 -4.77 -24.05
CA LYS A 97 -15.91 -6.02 -23.91
C LYS A 97 -15.78 -6.86 -25.17
N VAL A 98 -14.63 -7.52 -25.31
CA VAL A 98 -14.32 -8.42 -26.42
C VAL A 98 -14.76 -9.81 -26.00
N GLY A 99 -15.74 -10.37 -26.72
CA GLY A 99 -16.35 -11.66 -26.41
C GLY A 99 -15.41 -12.86 -26.42
N HIS A 100 -14.14 -12.72 -26.83
CA HIS A 100 -13.13 -13.76 -26.76
C HIS A 100 -11.77 -13.15 -26.43
N LEU A 101 -11.19 -13.63 -25.33
CA LEU A 101 -9.91 -13.24 -24.74
C LEU A 101 -8.74 -13.61 -25.66
N HIS A 102 -8.30 -12.73 -26.56
CA HIS A 102 -6.97 -12.91 -27.19
C HIS A 102 -6.19 -11.64 -27.56
N PHE A 103 -6.71 -10.42 -27.36
CA PHE A 103 -5.90 -9.24 -27.69
C PHE A 103 -6.22 -8.09 -26.76
N LEU A 104 -5.35 -7.82 -25.79
CA LEU A 104 -5.20 -6.46 -25.26
C LEU A 104 -3.80 -6.26 -24.67
N ILE A 105 -2.81 -6.15 -25.55
CA ILE A 105 -1.57 -5.41 -25.26
C ILE A 105 -1.58 -4.20 -26.20
N ALA A 106 -2.28 -3.13 -25.82
CA ALA A 106 -2.21 -1.79 -26.43
C ALA A 106 -2.77 -0.75 -25.45
N PRO A 107 -2.23 0.48 -25.41
CA PRO A 107 -2.18 1.31 -24.20
C PRO A 107 -3.52 1.93 -23.85
N VAL A 108 -4.04 1.62 -22.66
CA VAL A 108 -5.27 2.24 -22.13
C VAL A 108 -4.93 3.63 -21.60
N LYS A 109 -5.11 4.61 -22.48
CA LYS A 109 -5.09 6.04 -22.19
C LYS A 109 -6.49 6.53 -21.83
N VAL A 110 -7.13 5.91 -20.83
CA VAL A 110 -8.42 6.35 -20.25
C VAL A 110 -8.39 5.80 -18.82
N VAL A 111 -8.01 6.56 -17.79
CA VAL A 111 -8.91 7.25 -16.83
C VAL A 111 -8.02 8.22 -16.02
N LEU A 112 -7.30 9.12 -16.68
CA LEU A 112 -6.55 10.21 -16.00
C LEU A 112 -6.56 11.47 -16.87
N SER A 113 -7.74 12.03 -17.12
CA SER A 113 -7.90 13.45 -17.45
C SER A 113 -9.35 13.84 -17.31
N GLY A 114 -9.69 14.40 -16.15
CA GLY A 114 -10.70 15.45 -16.10
C GLY A 114 -10.17 16.62 -16.92
N GLY A 115 -10.74 16.83 -18.11
CA GLY A 115 -10.27 17.85 -19.04
C GLY A 115 -11.16 17.94 -20.26
N LYS A 116 -12.16 18.82 -20.17
CA LYS A 116 -13.01 19.40 -21.22
C LYS A 116 -13.02 18.74 -22.60
N LEU A 117 -14.21 18.25 -22.93
CA LEU A 117 -14.75 18.17 -24.28
C LEU A 117 -14.62 19.54 -24.97
N MET A 118 -13.84 19.63 -26.05
CA MET A 118 -13.93 20.71 -27.03
C MET A 118 -13.85 20.12 -28.45
N LYS A 119 -15.03 20.16 -29.09
CA LYS A 119 -15.36 20.07 -30.53
C LYS A 119 -14.82 18.90 -31.33
#